data_AF-A0AAN9AF17-F1
#
_entry.id   AF-A0AAN9AF17-F1
#
_cell.length_a   1.000
_cell.length_b   1.000
_cell.length_c   1.000
_cell.angle_alpha   90.00
_cell.angle_beta   90.00
_cell.angle_gamma   90.00
#
_symmetry.space_group_name_H-M   'P 1'
#
loop_
_entity.id
_entity.type
_entity.pdbx_description
1 polymer ?
#
loop_
_entity_poly.entity_id
_entity_poly.type
_entity_poly.pdbx_seq_one_letter_code
_entity_poly.pdbx_strand_id
1 'polypeptide(L)'
;MKTNASITFSPQVLYMYNVTERASPTSFHTIHRGIGVVVLHPATGDVMVTGHYRTREARAVKGLFTLLNNLQAGRILILAAPHHPFNLRTCHHPNHHYCHFNHNYYIIITIFTVIITVSIAASLPHSPYKGDWRAQIREEDLELLHQYVGGWWMENVCLGEMWAAVGLIDGPLWAEAATTMGNLTIPMTSSKPLHIAVTVPKFPPEQRCAWYALPEHAERAKFCETYEGYGDFCDCNTTSIISPANAVGICT
;
A
#
# COMPACT_ATOMS: atom_id res chain seq x y z
N MET A 1 -33.05 -11.31 14.29
CA MET A 1 -33.04 -9.86 13.96
C MET A 1 -31.61 -9.47 13.63
N LYS A 2 -31.30 -9.13 12.38
CA LYS A 2 -29.99 -8.57 12.00
C LYS A 2 -30.10 -7.04 12.09
N THR A 3 -29.55 -6.45 13.15
CA THR A 3 -29.45 -5.00 13.29
C THR A 3 -28.34 -4.50 12.37
N ASN A 4 -28.71 -3.82 11.29
CA ASN A 4 -27.78 -3.11 10.42
C ASN A 4 -27.33 -1.83 11.15
N ALA A 5 -26.21 -1.91 11.86
CA ALA A 5 -25.56 -0.72 12.42
C ALA A 5 -24.80 0.00 11.29
N SER A 6 -25.30 1.16 10.85
CA SER A 6 -24.55 2.06 9.96
C SER A 6 -23.67 2.98 10.80
N ILE A 7 -22.39 2.63 10.91
CA ILE A 7 -21.37 3.53 11.48
C ILE A 7 -20.88 4.44 10.34
N THR A 8 -21.22 5.72 10.43
CA THR A 8 -20.81 6.75 9.47
C THR A 8 -19.42 7.27 9.82
N PHE A 9 -18.42 6.94 8.99
CA PHE A 9 -17.10 7.55 9.08
C PHE A 9 -17.07 8.84 8.24
N SER A 10 -16.41 9.88 8.77
CA SER A 10 -16.14 11.10 8.01
C SER A 10 -15.24 10.75 6.81
N PRO A 11 -15.45 11.34 5.61
CA PRO A 11 -14.52 11.18 4.49
C PRO A 11 -13.13 11.66 4.91
N GLN A 12 -12.25 10.72 5.21
CA GLN A 12 -10.84 11.00 5.39
C GLN A 12 -10.14 10.69 4.06
N VAL A 13 -9.45 11.68 3.52
CA VAL A 13 -8.38 11.42 2.55
C VAL A 13 -7.24 10.82 3.37
N LEU A 14 -7.15 9.50 3.38
CA LEU A 14 -6.22 8.78 4.26
C LEU A 14 -4.78 8.91 3.79
N TYR A 15 -4.58 9.14 2.49
CA TYR A 15 -3.28 9.25 1.90
C TYR A 15 -3.32 10.26 0.74
N MET A 16 -2.42 11.22 0.75
CA MET A 16 -2.22 12.17 -0.34
C MET A 16 -0.74 12.49 -0.41
N TYR A 17 -0.05 12.00 -1.44
CA TYR A 17 1.39 12.21 -1.60
C TYR A 17 1.66 13.48 -2.40
N ASN A 18 1.64 14.64 -1.74
CA ASN A 18 2.09 15.91 -2.32
C ASN A 18 3.61 16.04 -2.08
N VAL A 19 4.45 15.54 -2.99
CA VAL A 19 5.89 15.86 -2.95
C VAL A 19 6.30 16.51 -4.25
N THR A 20 6.92 17.68 -4.13
CA THR A 20 7.49 18.42 -5.25
C THR A 20 8.83 17.78 -5.61
N GLU A 21 8.95 17.27 -6.85
CA GLU A 21 10.19 16.69 -7.33
C GLU A 21 11.23 17.81 -7.55
N ARG A 22 12.34 17.79 -6.79
CA ARG A 22 13.52 18.63 -7.08
C ARG A 22 14.47 17.81 -7.93
N ALA A 23 14.46 18.05 -9.24
CA ALA A 23 15.47 17.51 -10.14
C ALA A 23 16.80 18.26 -9.91
N SER A 24 17.83 17.55 -9.45
CA SER A 24 19.22 18.01 -9.49
C SER A 24 19.85 17.58 -10.82
N PRO A 25 20.74 18.37 -11.44
CA PRO A 25 21.49 17.97 -12.65
C PRO A 25 22.29 16.66 -12.49
N THR A 26 22.60 16.26 -11.25
CA THR A 26 23.47 15.11 -10.93
C THR A 26 22.77 13.99 -10.17
N SER A 27 21.56 14.20 -9.65
CA SER A 27 20.76 13.13 -9.03
C SER A 27 19.26 13.32 -9.26
N PHE A 28 18.65 12.36 -9.94
CA PHE A 28 17.20 12.27 -10.07
C PHE A 28 16.68 11.36 -8.96
N HIS A 29 16.19 11.96 -7.87
CA HIS A 29 15.45 11.19 -6.87
C HIS A 29 14.04 10.95 -7.39
N THR A 30 13.76 9.75 -7.90
CA THR A 30 12.41 9.35 -8.31
C THR A 30 11.61 8.98 -7.06
N ILE A 31 10.97 9.97 -6.43
CA ILE A 31 10.39 9.82 -5.07
C ILE A 31 9.14 8.90 -5.06
N HIS A 32 8.50 8.68 -6.22
CA HIS A 32 7.12 8.18 -6.32
C HIS A 32 6.95 6.81 -7.00
N ARG A 33 8.03 6.05 -7.22
CA ARG A 33 7.94 4.77 -7.94
C ARG A 33 7.78 3.63 -6.98
N GLY A 34 6.65 2.93 -6.99
CA GLY A 34 6.50 1.66 -6.30
C GLY A 34 5.09 1.40 -5.80
N ILE A 35 4.97 0.62 -4.72
CA ILE A 35 3.68 0.15 -4.20
C ILE A 35 3.33 0.93 -2.93
N GLY A 36 2.19 1.62 -2.96
CA GLY A 36 1.50 2.12 -1.77
C GLY A 36 0.74 0.98 -1.10
N VAL A 37 0.86 0.92 0.23
CA VAL A 37 0.21 -0.08 1.09
C VAL A 37 -0.60 0.65 2.15
N VAL A 38 -1.86 0.25 2.31
CA VAL A 38 -2.69 0.66 3.44
C VAL A 38 -3.34 -0.59 4.04
N VAL A 39 -3.26 -0.71 5.36
CA VAL A 39 -3.88 -1.80 6.11
C VAL A 39 -4.93 -1.20 7.04
N LEU A 40 -6.13 -1.76 7.00
CA LEU A 40 -7.26 -1.29 7.79
C LEU A 40 -7.71 -2.34 8.81
N HIS A 41 -8.18 -1.84 9.94
CA HIS A 41 -8.84 -2.63 10.95
C HIS A 41 -10.16 -3.21 10.39
N PRO A 42 -10.41 -4.53 10.48
CA PRO A 42 -11.53 -5.17 9.78
C PRO A 42 -12.91 -4.85 10.37
N ALA A 43 -12.97 -4.45 11.65
CA ALA A 43 -14.24 -4.09 12.30
C ALA A 43 -14.56 -2.59 12.19
N THR A 44 -13.54 -1.74 12.32
CA THR A 44 -13.70 -0.28 12.40
C THR A 44 -13.38 0.40 11.08
N GLY A 45 -12.49 -0.16 10.26
CA GLY A 45 -11.96 0.50 9.07
C GLY A 45 -10.88 1.54 9.38
N ASP A 46 -10.42 1.63 10.63
CA ASP A 46 -9.34 2.53 11.02
C ASP A 46 -8.03 2.11 10.33
N VAL A 47 -7.21 3.09 9.96
CA VAL A 47 -5.90 2.83 9.38
C VAL A 47 -4.94 2.35 10.45
N MET A 48 -4.40 1.15 10.27
CA MET A 48 -3.42 0.54 11.17
C MET A 48 -1.99 0.72 10.64
N VAL A 49 -1.81 0.66 9.32
CA VAL A 49 -0.52 0.84 8.65
C VAL A 49 -0.70 1.62 7.35
N THR A 50 0.25 2.51 7.08
CA THR A 50 0.47 3.08 5.76
C THR A 50 1.94 2.95 5.38
N GLY A 51 2.23 2.58 4.15
CA GLY A 51 3.59 2.50 3.64
C GLY A 51 3.67 2.85 2.16
N HIS A 52 4.83 3.30 1.72
CA HIS A 52 5.15 3.39 0.30
C HIS A 52 6.53 2.78 0.08
N TYR A 53 6.55 1.71 -0.72
CA TYR A 53 7.75 0.92 -0.96
C TYR A 53 8.22 1.18 -2.37
N ARG A 54 9.43 1.72 -2.50
CA ARG A 54 10.02 1.99 -3.80
C ARG A 54 10.50 0.73 -4.51
N THR A 55 9.59 -0.09 -5.02
CA THR A 55 9.87 -1.44 -5.53
C THR A 55 10.77 -1.51 -6.78
N ARG A 56 11.33 -0.38 -7.22
CA ARG A 56 12.49 -0.32 -8.12
C ARG A 56 13.84 -0.48 -7.39
N GLU A 57 13.85 -0.38 -6.08
CA GLU A 57 14.99 -0.60 -5.21
C GLU A 57 14.83 -1.96 -4.52
N ALA A 58 15.76 -2.89 -4.73
CA ALA A 58 15.69 -4.23 -4.15
C ALA A 58 15.50 -4.22 -2.61
N ARG A 59 16.10 -3.24 -1.93
CA ARG A 59 15.93 -3.06 -0.47
C ARG A 59 14.48 -2.72 -0.10
N ALA A 60 13.81 -1.90 -0.90
CA ALA A 60 12.42 -1.53 -0.65
C ALA A 60 11.46 -2.69 -0.95
N VAL A 61 11.77 -3.54 -1.94
CA VAL A 61 11.06 -4.81 -2.16
C VAL A 61 11.16 -5.68 -0.91
N LYS A 62 12.37 -5.90 -0.38
CA LYS A 62 12.53 -6.63 0.89
C LYS A 62 11.72 -6.02 2.04
N GLY A 63 11.69 -4.69 2.14
CA GLY A 63 10.89 -3.99 3.14
C GLY A 63 9.38 -4.20 2.99
N LEU A 64 8.88 -4.24 1.76
CA LEU A 64 7.47 -4.52 1.47
C LEU A 64 7.09 -5.91 1.96
N PHE A 65 7.86 -6.93 1.57
CA PHE A 65 7.58 -8.31 1.97
C PHE A 65 7.80 -8.55 3.47
N THR A 66 8.74 -7.84 4.08
CA THR A 66 8.88 -7.87 5.55
C THR A 66 7.61 -7.34 6.23
N LEU A 67 7.02 -6.26 5.70
CA LEU A 67 5.74 -5.78 6.22
C LEU A 67 4.65 -6.83 6.00
N LEU A 68 4.46 -7.30 4.77
CA LEU A 68 3.38 -8.23 4.42
C LEU A 68 3.41 -9.51 5.27
N ASN A 69 4.60 -10.09 5.48
CA ASN A 69 4.79 -11.27 6.34
C ASN A 69 4.51 -11.04 7.82
N ASN A 70 4.48 -9.77 8.26
CA ASN A 70 4.21 -9.40 9.64
C ASN A 70 2.76 -8.94 9.86
N LEU A 71 1.93 -8.91 8.82
CA LEU A 71 0.52 -8.57 8.93
C LEU A 71 -0.28 -9.78 9.41
N GLN A 72 -1.22 -9.55 10.32
CA GLN A 72 -2.12 -10.61 10.77
C GLN A 72 -3.17 -10.96 9.70
N ALA A 73 -3.56 -12.24 9.65
CA ALA A 73 -4.68 -12.69 8.84
C ALA A 73 -5.98 -11.94 9.23
N GLY A 74 -6.87 -11.75 8.25
CA GLY A 74 -8.16 -11.08 8.48
C GLY A 74 -8.10 -9.55 8.52
N ARG A 75 -6.94 -8.93 8.26
CA ARG A 75 -6.88 -7.47 8.02
C ARG A 75 -7.27 -7.14 6.59
N ILE A 76 -7.80 -5.93 6.40
CA ILE A 76 -8.09 -5.42 5.06
C ILE A 76 -6.81 -4.81 4.49
N LEU A 77 -6.34 -5.33 3.36
CA LEU A 77 -5.15 -4.88 2.66
C LEU A 77 -5.54 -4.14 1.37
N ILE A 78 -4.99 -2.93 1.21
CA ILE A 78 -5.10 -2.13 0.00
C ILE A 78 -3.69 -1.95 -0.57
N LEU A 79 -3.51 -2.35 -1.82
CA LEU A 79 -2.30 -2.15 -2.59
C LEU A 79 -2.59 -1.24 -3.78
N ALA A 80 -1.72 -0.28 -4.04
CA ALA A 80 -1.83 0.63 -5.18
C ALA A 80 -0.45 0.92 -5.76
N ALA A 81 -0.26 0.57 -7.03
CA ALA A 81 0.96 0.79 -7.78
C ALA A 81 0.72 1.85 -8.87
N PRO A 82 1.00 3.14 -8.60
CA PRO A 82 0.90 4.18 -9.61
C PRO A 82 1.98 4.01 -10.69
N HIS A 83 1.60 4.35 -11.91
CA HIS A 83 2.56 4.59 -12.98
C HIS A 83 3.19 5.98 -12.80
N HIS A 84 4.51 6.06 -13.00
CA HIS A 84 5.23 7.32 -13.10
C HIS A 84 5.76 7.52 -14.53
N PRO A 85 5.15 8.37 -15.36
CA PRO A 85 5.82 8.87 -16.55
C PRO A 85 7.12 9.56 -16.12
N PHE A 86 8.24 9.17 -16.70
CA PHE A 86 9.48 9.93 -16.55
C PHE A 86 9.31 11.25 -17.31
N ASN A 87 9.98 12.35 -16.91
CA ASN A 87 10.18 13.50 -17.81
C ASN A 87 11.69 13.79 -18.02
N LEU A 88 12.20 13.64 -19.24
CA LEU A 88 13.53 14.10 -19.68
C LEU A 88 13.30 15.17 -20.73
N ARG A 89 12.80 16.33 -20.33
CA ARG A 89 13.13 17.52 -21.11
C ARG A 89 14.52 17.94 -20.67
N THR A 90 15.45 17.96 -21.61
CA THR A 90 16.72 18.65 -21.46
C THR A 90 16.45 20.05 -20.95
N CYS A 91 16.92 20.36 -19.75
CA CYS A 91 16.92 21.71 -19.21
C CYS A 91 17.87 22.56 -20.08
N HIS A 92 17.37 23.11 -21.17
CA HIS A 92 18.07 24.08 -22.01
C HIS A 92 17.77 25.49 -21.52
N HIS A 93 18.20 25.80 -20.29
CA HIS A 93 18.30 27.19 -19.86
C HIS A 93 19.71 27.41 -19.31
N PRO A 94 20.57 28.17 -20.02
CA PRO A 94 21.99 28.29 -19.67
C PRO A 94 22.27 28.96 -18.32
N ASN A 95 21.26 29.55 -17.66
CA ASN A 95 21.44 30.35 -16.44
C ASN A 95 20.61 29.87 -15.22
N HIS A 96 19.88 28.75 -15.31
CA HIS A 96 19.11 28.20 -14.18
C HIS A 96 19.49 26.74 -13.92
N HIS A 97 20.16 26.49 -12.79
CA HIS A 97 20.61 25.15 -12.37
C HIS A 97 19.51 24.23 -11.82
N TYR A 98 18.24 24.66 -11.86
CA TYR A 98 17.12 23.90 -11.31
C TYR A 98 15.91 23.95 -12.24
N CYS A 99 15.40 22.77 -12.60
CA CYS A 99 14.11 22.61 -13.25
C CYS A 99 13.08 22.17 -12.19
N HIS A 100 12.07 23.01 -11.95
CA HIS A 100 10.93 22.63 -11.12
C HIS A 100 9.91 21.90 -11.98
N PHE A 101 9.69 20.62 -11.70
CA PHE A 101 8.59 19.85 -12.25
C PHE A 101 7.55 19.62 -11.14
N ASN A 102 6.35 20.16 -11.32
CA ASN A 102 5.21 19.85 -10.45
C ASN A 102 4.48 18.64 -11.04
N HIS A 103 4.94 17.44 -10.69
CA HIS A 103 4.18 16.22 -10.92
C HIS A 103 3.42 15.86 -9.65
N ASN A 104 2.10 15.83 -9.74
CA ASN A 104 1.26 15.41 -8.62
C ASN A 104 0.62 14.07 -8.96
N TYR A 105 0.96 13.06 -8.16
CA TYR A 105 0.27 11.77 -8.14
C TYR A 105 -0.49 11.67 -6.83
N TYR A 106 -1.74 11.24 -6.93
CA TYR A 106 -2.60 11.06 -5.78
C TYR A 106 -3.10 9.63 -5.78
N ILE A 107 -2.79 8.92 -4.70
CA ILE A 107 -3.50 7.70 -4.32
C ILE A 107 -4.51 8.15 -3.28
N ILE A 108 -5.73 8.46 -3.71
CA ILE A 108 -6.78 8.86 -2.79
C ILE A 108 -7.51 7.60 -2.37
N ILE A 109 -7.37 7.26 -1.09
CA ILE A 109 -8.16 6.21 -0.44
C ILE A 109 -9.20 6.91 0.42
N THR A 110 -10.47 6.72 0.07
CA THR A 110 -11.61 7.18 0.88
C THR A 110 -12.39 5.97 1.39
N ILE A 111 -12.78 6.04 2.67
CA ILE A 111 -13.56 5.00 3.33
C ILE A 111 -14.91 5.61 3.72
N PHE A 112 -15.98 5.17 3.06
CA PHE A 112 -17.35 5.56 3.35
C PHE A 112 -18.13 4.38 3.89
N THR A 113 -18.13 4.21 5.22
CA THR A 113 -18.84 3.16 5.99
C THR A 113 -18.46 1.72 5.71
N VAL A 114 -18.29 1.34 4.44
CA VAL A 114 -18.06 0.01 3.88
C VAL A 114 -17.45 0.14 2.47
N ILE A 115 -17.55 1.31 1.81
CA ILE A 115 -17.01 1.53 0.46
C ILE A 115 -15.58 2.07 0.56
N ILE A 116 -14.64 1.32 0.00
CA ILE A 116 -13.26 1.75 -0.24
C ILE A 116 -13.19 2.23 -1.68
N THR A 117 -12.78 3.48 -1.88
CA THR A 117 -12.44 3.99 -3.21
C THR A 117 -10.94 4.22 -3.30
N VAL A 118 -10.27 3.62 -4.28
CA VAL A 118 -8.88 3.88 -4.62
C VAL A 118 -8.85 4.61 -5.95
N SER A 119 -8.32 5.84 -5.95
CA SER A 119 -8.13 6.64 -7.15
C SER A 119 -6.65 6.90 -7.35
N ILE A 120 -6.14 6.53 -8.53
CA ILE A 120 -4.78 6.80 -8.98
C ILE A 120 -4.87 7.71 -10.19
N ALA A 121 -4.41 8.95 -10.03
CA ALA A 121 -4.36 9.93 -11.12
C ALA A 121 -2.91 10.35 -11.41
N ALA A 122 -2.60 10.51 -12.69
CA ALA A 122 -1.36 11.09 -13.18
C ALA A 122 -1.67 12.45 -13.82
N SER A 123 -0.91 13.49 -13.46
CA SER A 123 -0.99 14.80 -14.11
C SER A 123 0.26 15.08 -14.96
N LEU A 124 0.03 15.42 -16.24
CA LEU A 124 0.97 15.96 -17.26
C LEU A 124 1.63 14.98 -18.28
N PRO A 125 2.01 15.49 -19.49
CA PRO A 125 2.59 14.67 -20.56
C PRO A 125 4.12 14.47 -20.50
N HIS A 126 4.48 13.19 -20.56
CA HIS A 126 5.57 12.45 -21.22
C HIS A 126 7.06 12.80 -21.07
N SER A 127 7.81 11.74 -20.77
CA SER A 127 9.07 11.36 -21.43
C SER A 127 9.23 9.85 -21.58
N PRO A 128 10.25 9.42 -22.35
CA PRO A 128 10.29 8.10 -22.97
C PRO A 128 10.90 7.02 -22.07
N TYR A 129 11.07 7.25 -20.77
CA TYR A 129 11.63 6.23 -19.88
C TYR A 129 10.62 5.64 -18.92
N LYS A 130 10.85 4.35 -18.73
CA LYS A 130 9.95 3.35 -18.21
C LYS A 130 9.87 3.47 -16.67
N GLY A 131 8.69 3.81 -16.16
CA GLY A 131 8.33 3.73 -14.74
C GLY A 131 7.87 2.31 -14.45
N ASP A 132 8.73 1.52 -13.83
CA ASP A 132 8.43 0.12 -13.53
C ASP A 132 8.40 -0.07 -12.01
N TRP A 133 7.21 -0.33 -11.47
CA TRP A 133 7.07 -0.72 -10.08
C TRP A 133 7.39 -2.23 -9.88
N ARG A 134 7.39 -3.05 -10.94
CA ARG A 134 7.74 -4.48 -10.89
C ARG A 134 9.23 -4.74 -11.15
N ALA A 135 10.01 -3.74 -11.56
CA ALA A 135 11.41 -3.91 -12.01
C ALA A 135 12.34 -4.69 -11.06
N GLN A 136 12.09 -4.75 -9.76
CA GLN A 136 12.87 -5.55 -8.81
C GLN A 136 12.05 -6.58 -8.04
N ILE A 137 10.76 -6.74 -8.35
CA ILE A 137 9.93 -7.80 -7.76
C ILE A 137 10.20 -9.07 -8.57
N ARG A 138 10.78 -10.08 -7.93
CA ARG A 138 11.09 -11.37 -8.57
C ARG A 138 9.84 -12.24 -8.64
N GLU A 139 9.88 -13.29 -9.46
CA GLU A 139 8.74 -14.20 -9.59
C GLU A 139 8.38 -14.88 -8.25
N GLU A 140 9.37 -15.27 -7.45
CA GLU A 140 9.13 -15.82 -6.10
C GLU A 140 8.43 -14.82 -5.15
N ASP A 141 8.67 -13.53 -5.33
CA ASP A 141 8.07 -12.47 -4.54
C ASP A 141 6.62 -12.21 -5.03
N LEU A 142 6.34 -12.44 -6.32
CA LEU A 142 4.98 -12.36 -6.86
C LEU A 142 4.09 -13.49 -6.37
N GLU A 143 4.62 -14.70 -6.21
CA GLU A 143 3.89 -15.81 -5.60
C GLU A 143 3.44 -15.47 -4.17
N LEU A 144 4.29 -14.82 -3.39
CA LEU A 144 3.93 -14.32 -2.05
C LEU A 144 2.82 -13.26 -2.12
N LEU A 145 2.92 -12.29 -3.04
CA LEU A 145 1.83 -11.32 -3.23
C LEU A 145 0.53 -12.02 -3.64
N HIS A 146 0.60 -13.01 -4.53
CA HIS A 146 -0.55 -13.82 -4.94
C HIS A 146 -1.16 -14.52 -3.72
N GLN A 147 -0.35 -15.08 -2.82
CA GLN A 147 -0.84 -15.69 -1.59
C GLN A 147 -1.62 -14.69 -0.71
N TYR A 148 -1.15 -13.44 -0.60
CA TYR A 148 -1.78 -12.44 0.28
C TYR A 148 -3.07 -11.82 -0.26
N VAL A 149 -3.14 -11.57 -1.57
CA VAL A 149 -4.30 -10.88 -2.17
C VAL A 149 -5.07 -11.70 -3.21
N GLY A 150 -4.60 -12.88 -3.64
CA GLY A 150 -5.34 -13.78 -4.54
C GLY A 150 -5.59 -13.26 -5.96
N GLY A 151 -4.82 -12.25 -6.41
CA GLY A 151 -5.05 -11.50 -7.65
C GLY A 151 -4.30 -12.02 -8.86
N TRP A 152 -4.88 -11.81 -10.05
CA TRP A 152 -4.38 -12.35 -11.32
C TRP A 152 -3.66 -11.29 -12.15
N TRP A 153 -3.95 -10.01 -11.90
CA TRP A 153 -3.35 -8.94 -12.70
C TRP A 153 -1.88 -8.73 -12.35
N MET A 154 -1.42 -9.04 -11.13
CA MET A 154 -0.02 -8.80 -10.75
C MET A 154 1.00 -9.46 -11.69
N GLU A 155 0.68 -10.65 -12.21
CA GLU A 155 1.52 -11.37 -13.17
C GLU A 155 1.48 -10.75 -14.58
N ASN A 156 0.40 -10.03 -14.90
CA ASN A 156 0.08 -9.54 -16.23
C ASN A 156 0.23 -8.02 -16.39
N VAL A 157 0.35 -7.28 -15.28
CA VAL A 157 0.51 -5.82 -15.32
C VAL A 157 1.86 -5.51 -15.95
N CYS A 158 1.77 -4.89 -17.10
CA CYS A 158 2.92 -4.51 -17.88
C CYS A 158 3.48 -3.18 -17.38
N LEU A 159 4.71 -2.92 -17.81
CA LEU A 159 5.32 -1.64 -17.64
C LEU A 159 4.42 -0.50 -18.15
N GLY A 160 4.24 0.56 -17.34
CA GLY A 160 3.45 1.73 -17.73
C GLY A 160 2.01 1.71 -17.24
N GLU A 161 1.60 0.58 -16.67
CA GLU A 161 0.24 0.32 -16.21
C GLU A 161 0.12 0.62 -14.71
N MET A 162 -1.04 1.15 -14.34
CA MET A 162 -1.42 1.30 -12.93
C MET A 162 -2.13 0.03 -12.49
N TRP A 163 -1.95 -0.34 -11.23
CA TRP A 163 -2.61 -1.48 -10.62
C TRP A 163 -3.09 -1.12 -9.21
N ALA A 164 -4.25 -1.65 -8.83
CA ALA A 164 -4.75 -1.56 -7.47
C ALA A 164 -5.50 -2.83 -7.09
N ALA A 165 -5.36 -3.24 -5.84
CA ALA A 165 -6.05 -4.38 -5.26
C ALA A 165 -6.57 -4.05 -3.85
N VAL A 166 -7.73 -4.61 -3.52
CA VAL A 166 -8.37 -4.52 -2.21
C VAL A 166 -8.85 -5.91 -1.82
N GLY A 167 -8.29 -6.45 -0.74
CA GLY A 167 -8.57 -7.81 -0.29
C GLY A 167 -8.43 -7.98 1.22
N LEU A 168 -8.72 -9.19 1.68
CA LEU A 168 -8.47 -9.63 3.04
C LEU A 168 -7.19 -10.48 3.08
N ILE A 169 -6.31 -10.22 4.05
CA ILE A 169 -5.10 -11.03 4.25
C ILE A 169 -5.51 -12.46 4.60
N ASP A 170 -4.94 -13.43 3.86
CA ASP A 170 -5.30 -14.86 3.89
C ASP A 170 -6.79 -15.12 3.63
N GLY A 171 -7.41 -14.26 2.82
CA GLY A 171 -8.84 -14.32 2.53
C GLY A 171 -9.19 -13.90 1.10
N PRO A 172 -10.44 -13.48 0.87
CA PRO A 172 -10.90 -13.15 -0.47
C PRO A 172 -10.33 -11.82 -0.98
N LEU A 173 -10.04 -11.79 -2.28
CA LEU A 173 -9.92 -10.57 -3.06
C LEU A 173 -11.31 -9.99 -3.35
N TRP A 174 -11.56 -8.74 -2.99
CA TRP A 174 -12.85 -8.10 -3.30
C TRP A 174 -12.83 -7.30 -4.59
N ALA A 175 -11.70 -6.64 -4.88
CA ALA A 175 -11.52 -5.92 -6.12
C ALA A 175 -10.06 -5.88 -6.52
N GLU A 176 -9.83 -6.00 -7.81
CA GLU A 176 -8.55 -5.76 -8.45
C GLU A 176 -8.82 -5.08 -9.80
N ALA A 177 -7.99 -4.11 -10.14
CA ALA A 177 -8.03 -3.51 -11.45
C ALA A 177 -6.66 -3.05 -11.89
N ALA A 178 -6.48 -3.02 -13.19
CA ALA A 178 -5.33 -2.43 -13.83
C ALA A 178 -5.79 -1.57 -15.01
N THR A 179 -4.99 -0.58 -15.36
CA THR A 179 -5.19 0.20 -16.58
C THR A 179 -4.08 -0.14 -17.55
N THR A 180 -4.46 -0.67 -18.71
CA THR A 180 -3.48 -1.07 -19.72
C THR A 180 -3.06 0.10 -20.61
N MET A 181 -1.88 -0.01 -21.21
CA MET A 181 -1.47 0.90 -22.28
C MET A 181 -2.12 0.49 -23.59
N GLY A 182 -2.92 1.38 -24.19
CA GLY A 182 -3.71 1.04 -25.38
C GLY A 182 -2.88 0.80 -26.65
N ASN A 183 -1.72 1.46 -26.82
CA ASN A 183 -0.89 1.26 -28.01
C ASN A 183 0.60 1.49 -27.73
N LEU A 184 1.40 0.42 -27.85
CA LEU A 184 2.86 0.44 -27.69
C LEU A 184 3.59 1.24 -28.78
N THR A 185 2.95 1.53 -29.92
CA THR A 185 3.60 2.25 -31.03
C THR A 185 3.71 3.75 -30.79
N ILE A 186 3.02 4.28 -29.78
CA ILE A 186 3.16 5.68 -29.37
C ILE A 186 4.03 5.69 -28.10
N PRO A 187 5.28 6.19 -28.13
CA PRO A 187 6.22 6.17 -27.00
C PRO A 187 5.80 7.02 -25.79
N MET A 188 4.52 7.38 -25.71
CA MET A 188 4.04 8.59 -25.07
C MET A 188 2.59 8.42 -24.58
N THR A 189 2.16 7.26 -24.09
CA THR A 189 0.85 7.19 -23.42
C THR A 189 1.02 6.56 -22.05
N SER A 190 0.85 7.36 -21.00
CA SER A 190 0.53 6.80 -19.68
C SER A 190 -0.80 6.07 -19.80
N SER A 191 -0.94 4.98 -19.05
CA SER A 191 -2.26 4.42 -18.81
C SER A 191 -3.20 5.48 -18.21
N LYS A 192 -4.51 5.33 -18.49
CA LYS A 192 -5.55 6.23 -17.98
C LYS A 192 -5.56 6.22 -16.44
N PRO A 193 -6.06 7.27 -15.77
CA PRO A 193 -6.31 7.21 -14.33
C PRO A 193 -7.10 5.95 -13.96
N LEU A 194 -6.68 5.28 -12.89
CA LEU A 194 -7.34 4.10 -12.35
C LEU A 194 -8.24 4.51 -11.19
N HIS A 195 -9.52 4.13 -11.25
CA HIS A 195 -10.46 4.32 -10.16
C HIS A 195 -11.15 2.99 -9.89
N ILE A 196 -11.03 2.48 -8.66
CA ILE A 196 -11.81 1.35 -8.16
C ILE A 196 -12.60 1.76 -6.94
N ALA A 197 -13.84 1.29 -6.86
CA ALA A 197 -14.69 1.44 -5.70
C ALA A 197 -15.27 0.06 -5.35
N VAL A 198 -15.10 -0.36 -4.11
CA VAL A 198 -15.50 -1.69 -3.64
C VAL A 198 -16.13 -1.62 -2.27
N THR A 199 -17.16 -2.41 -2.04
CA THR A 199 -17.81 -2.54 -0.73
C THR A 199 -17.20 -3.72 0.02
N VAL A 200 -16.56 -3.48 1.16
CA VAL A 200 -15.88 -4.51 1.97
C VAL A 200 -16.65 -4.85 3.25
N PRO A 201 -16.98 -6.11 3.53
CA PRO A 201 -17.72 -6.46 4.74
C PRO A 201 -16.94 -6.07 6.00
N LYS A 202 -17.67 -5.56 7.00
CA LYS A 202 -17.12 -5.41 8.36
C LYS A 202 -17.14 -6.74 9.07
N PHE A 203 -16.05 -7.06 9.73
CA PHE A 203 -15.95 -8.27 10.52
C PHE A 203 -16.30 -7.98 11.99
N PRO A 204 -17.02 -8.89 12.66
CA PRO A 204 -17.31 -8.72 14.07
C PRO A 204 -16.01 -8.80 14.89
N PRO A 205 -15.93 -8.10 16.04
CA PRO A 205 -14.78 -8.16 16.93
C PRO A 205 -14.53 -9.55 17.54
N GLU A 206 -15.47 -10.50 17.35
CA GLU A 206 -15.33 -11.89 17.78
C GLU A 206 -14.24 -12.66 17.01
N GLN A 207 -13.72 -12.11 15.90
CA GLN A 207 -12.55 -12.65 15.19
C GLN A 207 -11.19 -12.30 15.82
N ARG A 208 -11.18 -11.75 17.05
CA ARG A 208 -9.95 -11.47 17.80
C ARG A 208 -9.24 -12.73 18.26
N CYS A 209 -7.95 -12.62 18.55
CA CYS A 209 -7.20 -13.68 19.22
C CYS A 209 -7.81 -13.95 20.61
N ALA A 210 -7.86 -15.22 21.01
CA ALA A 210 -8.44 -15.62 22.30
C ALA A 210 -7.80 -14.91 23.50
N TRP A 211 -6.50 -14.61 23.43
CA TRP A 211 -5.76 -13.94 24.50
C TRP A 211 -6.15 -12.46 24.69
N TYR A 212 -6.88 -11.83 23.77
CA TYR A 212 -7.32 -10.43 23.92
C TYR A 212 -8.29 -10.24 25.09
N ALA A 213 -8.99 -11.31 25.50
CA ALA A 213 -9.91 -11.28 26.64
C ALA A 213 -9.19 -11.39 28.00
N LEU A 214 -7.90 -11.75 28.01
CA LEU A 214 -7.13 -11.97 29.23
C LEU A 214 -6.59 -10.63 29.78
N PRO A 215 -6.85 -10.28 31.05
CA PRO A 215 -6.41 -9.01 31.64
C PRO A 215 -4.90 -8.77 31.55
N GLU A 216 -4.09 -9.82 31.68
CA GLU A 216 -2.63 -9.78 31.57
C GLU A 216 -2.11 -9.37 30.18
N HIS A 217 -2.95 -9.46 29.14
CA HIS A 217 -2.62 -9.06 27.78
C HIS A 217 -3.36 -7.80 27.31
N ALA A 218 -4.07 -7.09 28.18
CA ALA A 218 -4.90 -5.95 27.80
C ALA A 218 -4.13 -4.86 27.03
N GLU A 219 -2.91 -4.51 27.46
CA GLU A 219 -2.08 -3.50 26.78
C GLU A 219 -1.56 -3.99 25.42
N ARG A 220 -1.19 -5.28 25.33
CA ARG A 220 -0.77 -5.91 24.06
C ARG A 220 -1.93 -5.94 23.07
N ALA A 221 -3.13 -6.30 23.53
CA ALA A 221 -4.34 -6.34 22.72
C ALA A 221 -4.69 -4.95 22.20
N LYS A 222 -4.65 -3.93 23.09
CA LYS A 222 -4.87 -2.53 22.72
C LYS A 222 -3.87 -2.06 21.67
N PHE A 223 -2.60 -2.42 21.81
CA PHE A 223 -1.56 -2.12 20.82
C PHE A 223 -1.86 -2.76 19.47
N CYS A 224 -2.13 -4.07 19.44
CA CYS A 224 -2.39 -4.82 18.20
C CYS A 224 -3.75 -4.51 17.54
N GLU A 225 -4.71 -3.91 18.26
CA GLU A 225 -5.93 -3.33 17.66
C GLU A 225 -5.65 -1.97 16.99
N THR A 226 -4.57 -1.28 17.39
CA THR A 226 -4.24 0.06 16.89
C THR A 226 -3.18 0.02 15.80
N TYR A 227 -2.20 -0.86 15.94
CA TYR A 227 -1.02 -0.96 15.09
C TYR A 227 -0.88 -2.36 14.50
N GLU A 228 -0.36 -2.45 13.29
CA GLU A 228 -0.15 -3.71 12.58
C GLU A 228 1.28 -3.78 12.01
N GLY A 229 1.75 -4.97 11.62
CA GLY A 229 3.08 -5.17 11.04
C GLY A 229 4.18 -5.49 12.06
N TYR A 230 3.79 -5.90 13.27
CA TYR A 230 4.70 -6.32 14.35
C TYR A 230 4.87 -7.85 14.44
N GLY A 231 4.34 -8.60 13.46
CA GLY A 231 4.58 -10.04 13.30
C GLY A 231 4.18 -10.83 14.54
N ASP A 232 5.09 -11.66 15.03
CA ASP A 232 4.91 -12.53 16.21
C ASP A 232 4.38 -11.80 17.45
N PHE A 233 4.67 -10.50 17.58
CA PHE A 233 4.15 -9.70 18.68
C PHE A 233 2.62 -9.59 18.65
N CYS A 234 1.96 -9.68 17.51
CA CYS A 234 0.50 -9.67 17.40
C CYS A 234 -0.11 -11.03 17.01
N ASP A 235 0.73 -12.06 16.87
CA ASP A 235 0.29 -13.40 16.49
C ASP A 235 -0.63 -14.04 17.55
N CYS A 236 -1.74 -14.63 17.08
CA CYS A 236 -2.76 -15.23 17.95
C CYS A 236 -2.28 -16.48 18.71
N ASN A 237 -1.24 -17.15 18.25
CA ASN A 237 -0.63 -18.33 18.87
C ASN A 237 0.49 -17.97 19.86
N THR A 238 0.94 -16.71 19.90
CA THR A 238 1.99 -16.28 20.82
C THR A 238 1.44 -16.07 22.23
N THR A 239 1.85 -16.94 23.15
CA THR A 239 1.42 -16.95 24.57
C THR A 239 2.39 -16.27 25.53
N SER A 240 3.52 -15.76 25.04
CA SER A 240 4.52 -15.12 25.89
C SER A 240 4.01 -13.80 26.48
N ILE A 241 4.24 -13.62 27.78
CA ILE A 241 3.94 -12.37 28.48
C ILE A 241 5.11 -11.41 28.27
N ILE A 242 4.82 -10.22 27.75
CA ILE A 242 5.79 -9.13 27.66
C ILE A 242 5.91 -8.52 29.06
N SER A 243 6.82 -9.06 29.86
CA SER A 243 7.17 -8.49 31.15
C SER A 243 8.53 -7.81 31.05
N PRO A 244 8.66 -6.54 31.52
CA PRO A 244 9.96 -5.89 31.67
C PRO A 244 10.93 -6.73 32.52
N ALA A 245 10.41 -7.55 33.44
CA ALA A 245 11.22 -8.46 34.26
C ALA A 245 11.97 -9.51 33.41
N ASN A 246 11.44 -9.88 32.24
CA ASN A 246 12.11 -10.79 31.30
C ASN A 246 13.14 -10.06 30.40
N ALA A 247 13.15 -8.73 30.39
CA ALA A 247 14.14 -7.90 29.67
C ALA A 247 15.37 -7.55 30.53
N VAL A 248 15.35 -7.88 31.82
CA VAL A 248 16.49 -7.71 32.75
C VAL A 248 17.50 -8.83 32.49
N GLY A 249 18.27 -8.73 31.40
CA GLY A 249 19.29 -9.74 31.12
C GLY A 249 20.30 -9.44 30.03
N ILE A 250 20.15 -8.39 29.21
CA ILE A 250 21.04 -8.18 28.07
C ILE A 250 21.34 -6.70 27.88
N CYS A 251 22.10 -6.14 28.82
CA CYS A 251 22.91 -4.93 28.65
C CYS A 251 24.12 -5.08 29.58
N THR A 252 25.07 -5.95 29.19
CA THR A 252 26.41 -6.04 29.80
C THR A 252 27.45 -5.80 28.73
#